data_AF-A0A7J3DMW2-F1
#
_entry.id   AF-A0A7J3DMW2-F1
#
_cell.length_a   1.000
_cell.length_b   1.000
_cell.length_c   1.000
_cell.angle_alpha   90.00
_cell.angle_beta   90.00
_cell.angle_gamma   90.00
#
_symmetry.space_group_name_H-M   'P 1'
#
loop_
_entity.id
_entity.type
_entity.pdbx_description
1 polymer ?
#
loop_
_entity_poly.entity_id
_entity_poly.type
_entity_poly.pdbx_seq_one_letter_code
_entity_poly.pdbx_strand_id
1 'polypeptide(L)'
;MMKNRGIVESIDIIISFIALMVAIGYTYRVAEANYYALKQDEILSELRVFGSSAAELLVTSPETVCKCTVNAGTGDDFYVMNCIDTAKMSGLTPEKLNLSSGRFSVRVEIRGNATPYPGAPELVFGSDLPTDNRPIYSESRVVITNSGNITKEKLVKCMKGEQNCERKIATIYIWRRD
;
A
#
# COMPACT_ATOMS: atom_id res chain seq x y z
N MET A 1 49.71 57.60 17.62
CA MET A 1 49.08 56.81 16.54
C MET A 1 49.41 55.34 16.75
N MET A 2 48.56 54.60 17.47
CA MET A 2 48.54 53.13 17.54
C MET A 2 47.37 52.77 18.46
N LYS A 3 46.23 52.36 17.90
CA LYS A 3 45.16 51.64 18.64
C LYS A 3 44.05 51.04 17.78
N ASN A 4 44.01 51.29 16.46
CA ASN A 4 42.92 50.79 15.61
C ASN A 4 43.24 49.52 14.81
N ARG A 5 44.51 49.07 14.73
CA ARG A 5 44.86 47.87 13.94
C ARG A 5 44.45 46.54 14.61
N GLY A 6 44.68 46.40 15.92
CA GLY A 6 44.30 45.17 16.65
C GLY A 6 42.79 44.99 16.85
N ILE A 7 42.01 46.06 16.81
CA ILE A 7 40.53 46.01 16.90
C ILE A 7 39.93 45.54 15.57
N VAL A 8 40.51 45.94 14.43
CA VAL A 8 40.03 45.50 13.11
C VAL A 8 40.31 44.02 12.88
N GLU A 9 41.51 43.54 13.22
CA GLU A 9 41.86 42.11 13.10
C GLU A 9 40.99 41.20 13.99
N SER A 10 40.62 41.66 15.18
CA SER A 10 39.75 40.88 16.09
C SER A 10 38.28 40.86 15.65
N ILE A 11 37.79 41.92 15.01
CA ILE A 11 36.43 41.95 14.41
C ILE A 11 36.34 41.00 13.22
N ASP A 12 37.35 40.97 12.35
CA ASP A 12 37.37 40.07 11.19
C ASP A 12 37.38 38.59 11.61
N ILE A 13 38.07 38.26 12.71
CA ILE A 13 38.04 36.91 13.30
C ILE A 13 36.63 36.57 13.81
N ILE A 14 35.96 37.48 14.51
CA ILE A 14 34.60 37.25 15.03
C ILE A 14 33.61 37.07 13.88
N ILE A 15 33.66 37.92 12.84
CA ILE A 15 32.80 37.82 11.67
C ILE A 15 33.05 36.51 10.93
N SER A 16 34.31 36.09 10.78
CA SER A 16 34.67 34.80 10.19
C SER A 16 34.12 33.62 11.00
N PHE A 17 34.12 33.71 12.33
CA PHE A 17 33.56 32.69 13.21
C PHE A 17 32.03 32.60 13.11
N ILE A 18 31.35 33.76 13.03
CA ILE A 18 29.90 33.83 12.81
C ILE A 18 29.56 33.24 11.44
N ALA A 19 30.30 33.60 10.39
CA ALA A 19 30.11 33.06 9.05
C ALA A 19 30.35 31.53 9.02
N LEU A 20 31.37 31.04 9.74
CA LEU A 20 31.64 29.61 9.89
C LEU A 20 30.49 28.89 10.59
N MET A 21 29.95 29.44 11.68
CA MET A 21 28.80 28.86 12.39
C MET A 21 27.54 28.83 11.53
N VAL A 22 27.30 29.88 10.73
CA VAL A 22 26.19 29.91 9.76
C VAL A 22 26.39 28.87 8.66
N ALA A 23 27.61 28.74 8.13
CA ALA A 23 27.93 27.74 7.12
C ALA A 23 27.75 26.31 7.66
N ILE A 24 28.27 26.01 8.86
CA ILE A 24 28.09 24.71 9.52
C ILE A 24 26.60 24.44 9.76
N GLY A 25 25.86 25.40 10.31
CA GLY A 25 24.41 25.27 10.53
C GLY A 25 23.63 25.00 9.24
N TYR A 26 23.99 25.67 8.14
CA TYR A 26 23.39 25.42 6.83
C TYR A 26 23.71 24.02 6.30
N THR A 27 24.98 23.61 6.36
CA THR A 27 25.37 22.25 5.94
C THR A 27 24.68 21.16 6.76
N TYR A 28 24.50 21.38 8.07
CA TYR A 28 23.77 20.45 8.94
C TYR A 28 22.31 20.32 8.53
N ARG A 29 21.63 21.44 8.25
CA ARG A 29 20.24 21.43 7.76
C ARG A 29 20.09 20.71 6.43
N VAL A 30 21.03 20.91 5.50
CA VAL A 30 21.04 20.21 4.20
C VAL A 30 21.26 18.70 4.41
N ALA A 31 22.19 18.32 5.28
CA ALA A 31 22.44 16.92 5.59
C ALA A 31 21.21 16.25 6.23
N GLU A 32 20.55 16.92 7.15
CA GLU A 32 19.32 16.47 7.80
C GLU A 32 18.16 16.30 6.79
N ALA A 33 17.95 17.28 5.91
CA ALA A 33 16.95 17.19 4.85
C ALA A 33 17.21 16.00 3.90
N ASN A 34 18.45 15.79 3.49
CA ASN A 34 18.83 14.66 2.64
C ASN A 34 18.65 13.32 3.35
N TYR A 35 18.98 13.25 4.64
CA TYR A 35 18.77 12.05 5.44
C TYR A 35 17.29 11.67 5.54
N TYR A 36 16.40 12.65 5.72
CA TYR A 36 14.96 12.41 5.72
C TYR A 36 14.43 11.97 4.35
N ALA A 37 14.92 12.56 3.26
CA ALA A 37 14.54 12.17 1.90
C ALA A 37 14.94 10.71 1.60
N LEU A 38 16.18 10.32 1.91
CA LEU A 38 16.66 8.95 1.71
C LEU A 38 15.84 7.92 2.49
N LYS A 39 15.48 8.22 3.74
CA LYS A 39 14.61 7.35 4.54
C LYS A 39 13.22 7.20 3.93
N GLN A 40 12.64 8.27 3.41
CA GLN A 40 11.33 8.20 2.76
C GLN A 40 11.39 7.31 1.50
N ASP A 41 12.44 7.47 0.68
CA ASP A 41 12.63 6.65 -0.52
C ASP A 41 12.81 5.15 -0.18
N GLU A 42 13.55 4.85 0.89
CA GLU A 42 13.72 3.48 1.38
C GLU A 42 12.37 2.87 1.80
N ILE A 43 11.58 3.59 2.60
CA ILE A 43 10.25 3.13 3.05
C ILE A 43 9.31 2.92 1.86
N LEU A 44 9.31 3.84 0.89
CA LEU A 44 8.46 3.73 -0.30
C LEU A 44 8.87 2.55 -1.19
N SER A 45 10.16 2.32 -1.38
CA SER A 45 10.69 1.18 -2.10
C SER A 45 10.26 -0.14 -1.45
N GLU A 46 10.41 -0.24 -0.13
CA GLU A 46 9.99 -1.39 0.65
C GLU A 46 8.47 -1.64 0.52
N LEU A 47 7.66 -0.59 0.73
CA LEU A 47 6.21 -0.67 0.61
C LEU A 47 5.77 -1.10 -0.79
N ARG A 48 6.47 -0.68 -1.83
CA ARG A 48 6.18 -1.08 -3.21
C ARG A 48 6.44 -2.56 -3.45
N VAL A 49 7.55 -3.10 -2.95
CA VAL A 49 7.90 -4.52 -3.13
C VAL A 49 6.91 -5.43 -2.41
N PHE A 50 6.68 -5.17 -1.12
CA PHE A 50 5.73 -5.96 -0.33
C PHE A 50 4.30 -5.72 -0.79
N GLY A 51 3.98 -4.48 -1.14
CA GLY A 51 2.66 -4.07 -1.58
C GLY A 51 2.24 -4.75 -2.88
N SER A 52 3.13 -4.76 -3.87
CA SER A 52 2.88 -5.44 -5.15
C SER A 52 2.75 -6.96 -4.99
N SER A 53 3.60 -7.56 -4.14
CA SER A 53 3.51 -9.00 -3.84
C SER A 53 2.18 -9.36 -3.16
N ALA A 54 1.74 -8.56 -2.20
CA ALA A 54 0.46 -8.75 -1.52
C ALA A 54 -0.74 -8.51 -2.46
N ALA A 55 -0.65 -7.54 -3.38
CA ALA A 55 -1.67 -7.31 -4.40
C ALA A 55 -1.81 -8.51 -5.36
N GLU A 56 -0.70 -9.15 -5.71
CA GLU A 56 -0.70 -10.37 -6.52
C GLU A 56 -1.32 -11.55 -5.74
N LEU A 57 -0.95 -11.72 -4.47
CA LEU A 57 -1.52 -12.76 -3.61
C LEU A 57 -3.01 -12.57 -3.38
N LEU A 58 -3.50 -11.33 -3.29
CA LEU A 58 -4.93 -11.04 -3.15
C LEU A 58 -5.77 -11.68 -4.26
N VAL A 59 -5.24 -11.75 -5.48
CA VAL A 59 -5.97 -12.25 -6.66
C VAL A 59 -5.54 -13.64 -7.11
N THR A 60 -4.58 -14.28 -6.43
CA THR A 60 -4.06 -15.61 -6.80
C THR A 60 -4.07 -16.61 -5.64
N SER A 61 -4.09 -16.15 -4.38
CA SER A 61 -3.97 -17.01 -3.21
C SER A 61 -5.26 -17.81 -2.94
N PRO A 62 -5.16 -19.11 -2.64
CA PRO A 62 -6.29 -19.93 -2.19
C PRO A 62 -7.05 -19.36 -0.98
N GLU A 63 -6.37 -18.55 -0.15
CA GLU A 63 -6.92 -17.90 1.04
C GLU A 63 -7.87 -16.74 0.70
N THR A 64 -7.79 -16.17 -0.51
CA THR A 64 -8.58 -15.00 -0.92
C THR A 64 -9.45 -15.28 -2.12
N VAL A 65 -9.06 -16.23 -2.98
CA VAL A 65 -9.75 -16.46 -4.25
C VAL A 65 -10.87 -17.50 -4.16
N CYS A 66 -11.81 -17.39 -5.09
CA CYS A 66 -12.92 -18.32 -5.26
C CYS A 66 -12.41 -19.72 -5.63
N LYS A 67 -12.98 -20.73 -5.00
CA LYS A 67 -12.82 -22.13 -5.42
C LYS A 67 -13.95 -22.49 -6.37
N CYS A 68 -13.62 -23.00 -7.56
CA CYS A 68 -14.57 -23.48 -8.56
C CYS A 68 -14.76 -24.98 -8.43
N THR A 69 -15.99 -25.41 -8.16
CA THR A 69 -16.37 -26.82 -8.13
C THR A 69 -16.96 -27.20 -9.49
N VAL A 70 -16.28 -28.09 -10.21
CA VAL A 70 -16.72 -28.55 -11.54
C VAL A 70 -17.89 -29.52 -11.43
N ASN A 71 -17.77 -30.51 -10.54
CA ASN A 71 -18.81 -31.47 -10.20
C ASN A 71 -18.88 -31.62 -8.67
N ALA A 72 -20.08 -31.53 -8.10
CA ALA A 72 -20.23 -31.67 -6.65
C ALA A 72 -19.86 -33.09 -6.21
N GLY A 73 -18.95 -33.20 -5.23
CA GLY A 73 -18.58 -34.49 -4.60
C GLY A 73 -17.48 -35.30 -5.30
N THR A 74 -16.91 -34.83 -6.42
CA THR A 74 -15.82 -35.56 -7.12
C THR A 74 -14.41 -35.10 -6.74
N GLY A 75 -14.27 -33.95 -6.07
CA GLY A 75 -12.98 -33.38 -5.69
C GLY A 75 -12.25 -32.64 -6.81
N ASP A 76 -12.86 -32.47 -7.99
CA ASP A 76 -12.32 -31.72 -9.13
C ASP A 76 -12.47 -30.20 -8.95
N ASP A 77 -11.87 -29.70 -7.88
CA ASP A 77 -11.94 -28.29 -7.54
C ASP A 77 -10.65 -27.55 -7.93
N PHE A 78 -10.78 -26.32 -8.46
CA PHE A 78 -9.64 -25.45 -8.75
C PHE A 78 -9.89 -24.02 -8.30
N TYR A 79 -8.81 -23.26 -8.06
CA TYR A 79 -8.91 -21.86 -7.65
C TYR A 79 -8.95 -20.93 -8.86
N VAL A 80 -9.89 -19.99 -8.87
CA VAL A 80 -10.09 -19.05 -9.96
C VAL A 80 -9.35 -17.76 -9.66
N MET A 81 -8.25 -17.52 -10.37
CA MET A 81 -7.53 -16.24 -10.30
C MET A 81 -8.44 -15.06 -10.65
N ASN A 82 -8.24 -13.92 -10.00
CA ASN A 82 -9.06 -12.71 -10.14
C ASN A 82 -10.54 -12.88 -9.76
N CYS A 83 -10.93 -13.99 -9.12
CA CYS A 83 -12.21 -14.10 -8.44
C CYS A 83 -11.96 -14.04 -6.93
N ILE A 84 -12.41 -13.00 -6.25
CA ILE A 84 -12.27 -12.85 -4.79
C ILE A 84 -13.48 -13.51 -4.10
N ASP A 85 -13.19 -14.39 -3.15
CA ASP A 85 -14.17 -14.98 -2.25
C ASP A 85 -14.41 -14.05 -1.05
N THR A 86 -15.52 -13.32 -1.07
CA THR A 86 -15.86 -12.35 -0.01
C THR A 86 -16.07 -13.01 1.36
N ALA A 87 -16.40 -14.31 1.41
CA ALA A 87 -16.54 -15.02 2.68
C ALA A 87 -15.17 -15.22 3.34
N LYS A 88 -14.13 -15.55 2.57
CA LYS A 88 -12.76 -15.71 3.09
C LYS A 88 -12.11 -14.39 3.49
N MET A 89 -12.46 -13.31 2.78
CA MET A 89 -11.97 -11.96 3.03
C MET A 89 -12.44 -11.36 4.36
N SER A 90 -13.53 -11.88 4.95
CA SER A 90 -14.05 -11.42 6.25
C SER A 90 -13.03 -11.54 7.39
N GLY A 91 -12.09 -12.49 7.30
CA GLY A 91 -10.96 -12.67 8.21
C GLY A 91 -9.62 -12.35 7.57
N LEU A 92 -9.55 -11.35 6.69
CA LEU A 92 -8.29 -10.94 6.06
C LEU A 92 -7.33 -10.39 7.12
N THR A 93 -6.17 -11.03 7.25
CA THR A 93 -5.06 -10.55 8.07
C THR A 93 -3.82 -10.36 7.19
N PRO A 94 -2.84 -9.53 7.60
CA PRO A 94 -1.61 -9.33 6.83
C PRO A 94 -0.89 -10.65 6.49
N GLU A 95 -0.90 -11.64 7.39
CA GLU A 95 -0.21 -12.92 7.19
C GLU A 95 -0.78 -13.73 6.02
N LYS A 96 -2.10 -13.61 5.76
CA LYS A 96 -2.73 -14.26 4.61
C LYS A 96 -2.24 -13.72 3.27
N LEU A 97 -1.68 -12.51 3.27
CA LEU A 97 -1.02 -11.88 2.12
C LEU A 97 0.51 -11.91 2.25
N ASN A 98 1.04 -12.82 3.07
CA ASN A 98 2.47 -12.97 3.35
C ASN A 98 3.14 -11.68 3.85
N LEU A 99 2.40 -10.87 4.59
CA LEU A 99 2.91 -9.66 5.25
C LEU A 99 3.08 -9.92 6.74
N SER A 100 4.15 -9.37 7.32
CA SER A 100 4.38 -9.44 8.76
C SER A 100 3.36 -8.59 9.52
N SER A 101 2.49 -9.21 10.32
CA SER A 101 1.36 -8.55 11.00
C SER A 101 1.70 -7.53 12.08
N GLY A 102 2.91 -7.61 12.62
CA GLY A 102 3.44 -6.57 13.52
C GLY A 102 3.89 -5.31 12.78
N ARG A 103 4.18 -5.40 11.49
CA ARG A 103 4.83 -4.34 10.72
C ARG A 103 3.92 -3.68 9.71
N PHE A 104 3.05 -4.44 9.07
CA PHE A 104 2.16 -3.95 8.03
C PHE A 104 0.69 -4.03 8.43
N SER A 105 -0.07 -3.04 7.97
CA SER A 105 -1.53 -3.07 7.97
C SER A 105 -2.04 -3.08 6.53
N VAL A 106 -3.21 -3.68 6.35
CA VAL A 106 -3.83 -3.89 5.04
C VAL A 106 -5.28 -3.45 5.09
N ARG A 107 -5.73 -2.80 4.04
CA ARG A 107 -7.15 -2.58 3.73
C ARG A 107 -7.42 -2.98 2.29
N VAL A 108 -8.56 -3.61 2.04
CA VAL A 108 -9.03 -3.91 0.69
C VAL A 108 -10.40 -3.28 0.51
N GLU A 109 -10.56 -2.46 -0.51
CA GLU A 109 -11.83 -1.85 -0.90
C GLU A 109 -12.26 -2.41 -2.26
N ILE A 110 -13.52 -2.84 -2.36
CA ILE A 110 -14.10 -3.32 -3.61
C ILE A 110 -15.21 -2.38 -4.06
N ARG A 111 -15.15 -1.98 -5.33
CA ARG A 111 -16.06 -1.02 -5.98
C ARG A 111 -16.64 -1.62 -7.25
N GLY A 112 -17.92 -1.39 -7.52
CA GLY A 112 -18.54 -1.73 -8.79
C GLY A 112 -18.01 -0.87 -9.93
N ASN A 113 -18.11 -1.35 -11.17
CA ASN A 113 -17.70 -0.60 -12.35
C ASN A 113 -18.50 0.71 -12.53
N ALA A 114 -19.73 0.76 -12.00
CA ALA A 114 -20.60 1.94 -12.03
C ALA A 114 -20.35 2.95 -10.91
N THR A 115 -19.51 2.63 -9.92
CA THR A 115 -19.15 3.51 -8.80
C THR A 115 -17.67 3.91 -8.85
N PRO A 116 -17.26 4.78 -9.79
CA PRO A 116 -15.89 5.28 -9.83
C PRO A 116 -15.60 6.14 -8.61
N TYR A 117 -14.31 6.26 -8.28
CA TYR A 117 -13.82 7.14 -7.24
C TYR A 117 -14.27 8.60 -7.51
N PRO A 118 -14.74 9.36 -6.50
CA PRO A 118 -14.64 9.16 -5.05
C PRO A 118 -15.92 8.61 -4.39
N GLY A 119 -16.68 7.71 -5.03
CA GLY A 119 -17.85 7.07 -4.41
C GLY A 119 -17.52 6.27 -3.14
N ALA A 120 -18.52 5.86 -2.35
CA ALA A 120 -18.31 4.92 -1.25
C ALA A 120 -17.99 3.51 -1.80
N PRO A 121 -17.02 2.77 -1.22
CA PRO A 121 -16.79 1.38 -1.60
C PRO A 121 -17.99 0.50 -1.21
N GLU A 122 -18.25 -0.55 -2.00
CA GLU A 122 -19.34 -1.49 -1.72
C GLU A 122 -18.97 -2.48 -0.61
N LEU A 123 -17.70 -2.92 -0.61
CA LEU A 123 -17.16 -3.81 0.41
C LEU A 123 -15.81 -3.29 0.87
N VAL A 124 -15.57 -3.41 2.17
CA VAL A 124 -14.31 -3.02 2.81
C VAL A 124 -13.88 -4.15 3.73
N PHE A 125 -12.61 -4.53 3.64
CA PHE A 125 -11.99 -5.56 4.47
C PHE A 125 -10.68 -5.04 5.07
N GLY A 126 -10.28 -5.60 6.21
CA GLY A 126 -9.03 -5.26 6.88
C GLY A 126 -9.13 -4.07 7.82
N SER A 127 -8.01 -3.36 7.98
CA SER A 127 -7.87 -2.23 8.91
C SER A 127 -8.42 -0.92 8.35
N ASP A 128 -8.73 0.03 9.23
CA ASP A 128 -9.03 1.40 8.82
C ASP A 128 -7.79 2.10 8.26
N LEU A 129 -8.00 2.97 7.28
CA LEU A 129 -6.92 3.80 6.76
C LEU A 129 -6.35 4.67 7.88
N PRO A 130 -5.03 4.86 7.92
CA PRO A 130 -4.40 5.69 8.93
C PRO A 130 -4.84 7.15 8.77
N THR A 131 -4.96 7.86 9.89
CA THR A 131 -5.39 9.27 9.92
C THR A 131 -4.23 10.26 9.84
N ASP A 132 -2.99 9.77 9.84
CA ASP A 132 -1.76 10.55 9.74
C ASP A 132 -1.18 10.54 8.31
N ASN A 133 -0.13 11.34 8.08
CA ASN A 133 0.50 11.50 6.77
C ASN A 133 1.51 10.39 6.43
N ARG A 134 1.35 9.18 6.98
CA ARG A 134 2.29 8.09 6.72
C ARG A 134 2.21 7.63 5.26
N PRO A 135 3.30 7.14 4.66
CA PRO A 135 3.26 6.60 3.31
C PRO A 135 2.32 5.39 3.20
N ILE A 136 1.49 5.38 2.16
CA ILE A 136 0.57 4.28 1.83
C ILE A 136 0.86 3.84 0.41
N TYR A 137 1.11 2.55 0.21
CA TYR A 137 1.09 1.94 -1.10
C TYR A 137 -0.33 1.50 -1.44
N SER A 138 -0.76 1.71 -2.68
CA SER A 138 -2.04 1.22 -3.16
C SER A 138 -1.95 0.67 -4.57
N GLU A 139 -2.73 -0.37 -4.84
CA GLU A 139 -2.80 -1.01 -6.15
C GLU A 139 -4.21 -1.49 -6.43
N SER A 140 -4.67 -1.30 -7.67
CA SER A 140 -6.02 -1.67 -8.09
C SER A 140 -5.99 -2.79 -9.12
N ARG A 141 -6.86 -3.79 -8.95
CA ARG A 141 -7.02 -4.93 -9.87
C ARG A 141 -8.49 -5.10 -10.24
N VAL A 142 -8.75 -5.50 -11.49
CA VAL A 142 -10.09 -5.87 -11.94
C VAL A 142 -10.37 -7.30 -11.49
N VAL A 143 -11.47 -7.48 -10.77
CA VAL A 143 -11.83 -8.76 -10.14
C VAL A 143 -13.30 -9.09 -10.35
N ILE A 144 -13.62 -10.36 -10.18
CA ILE A 144 -14.98 -10.85 -9.95
C ILE A 144 -15.12 -11.08 -8.45
N THR A 145 -16.29 -10.84 -7.87
CA THR A 145 -16.55 -11.18 -6.47
C THR A 145 -17.63 -12.24 -6.35
N ASN A 146 -17.42 -13.23 -5.50
CA ASN A 146 -18.43 -14.20 -5.12
C ASN A 146 -18.33 -14.51 -3.63
N SER A 147 -19.43 -14.90 -2.98
CA SER A 147 -19.37 -15.42 -1.61
C SER A 147 -19.32 -16.94 -1.66
N GLY A 148 -18.23 -17.53 -1.17
CA GLY A 148 -17.99 -18.97 -1.18
C GLY A 148 -17.63 -19.54 -2.55
N ASN A 149 -17.78 -20.87 -2.68
CA ASN A 149 -17.45 -21.59 -3.91
C ASN A 149 -18.31 -21.11 -5.09
N ILE A 150 -17.69 -21.01 -6.27
CA ILE A 150 -18.34 -20.70 -7.53
C ILE A 150 -18.58 -21.99 -8.32
N THR A 151 -19.72 -22.13 -8.99
CA THR A 151 -19.96 -23.26 -9.89
C THR A 151 -19.41 -22.97 -11.28
N LYS A 152 -19.06 -24.01 -12.04
CA LYS A 152 -18.63 -23.87 -13.44
C LYS A 152 -19.61 -23.05 -14.29
N GLU A 153 -20.91 -23.32 -14.13
CA GLU A 153 -21.97 -22.62 -14.86
C GLU A 153 -21.98 -21.13 -14.54
N LYS A 154 -21.88 -20.76 -13.26
CA LYS A 154 -21.82 -19.36 -12.83
C LYS A 154 -20.57 -18.69 -13.37
N LEU A 155 -19.40 -19.34 -13.24
CA LEU A 155 -18.14 -18.81 -13.75
C LEU A 155 -18.20 -18.52 -15.27
N VAL A 156 -18.75 -19.44 -16.06
CA VAL A 156 -18.91 -19.24 -17.51
C VAL A 156 -19.80 -18.04 -17.82
N LYS A 157 -20.92 -17.86 -17.10
CA LYS A 157 -21.77 -16.67 -17.25
C LYS A 157 -21.01 -15.39 -16.92
N CYS A 158 -20.18 -15.40 -15.88
CA CYS A 158 -19.34 -14.26 -15.50
C CYS A 158 -18.31 -13.92 -16.59
N MET A 159 -17.67 -14.93 -17.17
CA MET A 159 -16.69 -14.72 -18.25
C MET A 159 -17.33 -14.18 -19.53
N LYS A 160 -18.60 -14.51 -19.78
CA LYS A 160 -19.38 -13.99 -20.93
C LYS A 160 -19.97 -12.60 -20.70
N GLY A 161 -19.84 -12.02 -19.50
CA GLY A 161 -20.40 -10.71 -19.17
C GLY A 161 -21.93 -10.71 -19.07
N GLU A 162 -22.54 -11.86 -18.75
CA GLU A 162 -23.98 -11.96 -18.55
C GLU A 162 -24.42 -11.33 -17.21
N GLN A 163 -25.69 -10.94 -17.10
CA GLN A 163 -26.24 -10.25 -15.93
C GLN A 163 -25.98 -11.01 -14.61
N ASN A 164 -25.63 -10.27 -13.54
CA ASN A 164 -25.28 -10.72 -12.18
C ASN A 164 -23.82 -11.11 -11.89
N CYS A 165 -22.89 -10.86 -12.83
CA CYS A 165 -21.46 -11.02 -12.56
C CYS A 165 -20.66 -9.82 -13.06
N GLU A 166 -20.86 -8.68 -12.41
CA GLU A 166 -20.17 -7.45 -12.73
C GLU A 166 -18.69 -7.55 -12.37
N ARG A 167 -17.84 -7.09 -13.29
CA ARG A 167 -16.42 -6.85 -13.00
C ARG A 167 -16.34 -5.68 -12.02
N LYS A 168 -15.62 -5.90 -10.93
CA LYS A 168 -15.38 -4.92 -9.87
C LYS A 168 -13.91 -4.52 -9.88
N ILE A 169 -13.61 -3.43 -9.19
CA ILE A 169 -12.24 -2.99 -8.94
C ILE A 169 -11.96 -3.24 -7.46
N ALA A 170 -10.97 -4.09 -7.17
CA ALA A 170 -10.43 -4.25 -5.84
C ALA A 170 -9.17 -3.39 -5.71
N THR A 171 -9.18 -2.45 -4.78
CA THR A 171 -8.00 -1.66 -4.42
C THR A 171 -7.48 -2.14 -3.09
N ILE A 172 -6.23 -2.58 -3.06
CA ILE A 172 -5.50 -2.90 -1.85
C ILE A 172 -4.69 -1.68 -1.41
N TYR A 173 -4.71 -1.39 -0.12
CA TYR A 173 -3.90 -0.36 0.53
C TYR A 173 -3.04 -1.01 1.60
N ILE A 174 -1.76 -0.67 1.61
CA ILE A 174 -0.77 -1.25 2.52
C ILE A 174 0.10 -0.13 3.08
N TRP A 175 0.31 -0.16 4.39
CA TRP A 175 1.16 0.81 5.08
C TRP A 175 1.87 0.16 6.26
N ARG A 176 2.95 0.79 6.72
CA ARG A 176 3.67 0.40 7.92
C ARG A 176 2.97 0.91 9.17
N ARG A 177 2.93 0.10 10.24
CA ARG A 177 2.30 0.44 11.52
C ARG A 177 3.24 1.27 12.40
N ASP A 178 4.53 1.03 12.25
CA ASP A 178 5.68 1.57 12.98
C ASP A 178 6.20 2.89 12.41
#